data_AF-A0A1G7ELV4-F1
#
_entry.id   AF-A0A1G7ELV4-F1
#
_cell.length_a   1.000
_cell.length_b   1.000
_cell.length_c   1.000
_cell.angle_alpha   90.00
_cell.angle_beta   90.00
_cell.angle_gamma   90.00
#
_symmetry.space_group_name_H-M   'P 1'
#
loop_
_entity.id
_entity.type
_entity.pdbx_description
1 polymer ?
#
loop_
_entity_poly.entity_id
_entity_poly.type
_entity_poly.pdbx_seq_one_letter_code
_entity_poly.pdbx_strand_id
1 'polypeptide(L)'
;MPKKHQPRWGYRSRPWFVEEREPFFSDDVLDQLLAKYAIPDALADRVRNQLEMSADIYHAYRNNMDTAPRPAEKRVALEEISNLAARLRECLDEIDDFTGAMFWASEIQTTQAALLTDAETTEFGHQISRHKSSDGSEVIWWENRDVLRRSLDVIGRYADAALDRLPTDQGGPTQLEGLRMWAANMRNLWENILCRRFTVDYEGSDPVSDAAAFCVDALQSVDPDVRSSSVITALRKTVKAARRGSSGKMPSQN
;
A
#
# COMPACT_ATOMS: atom_id res chain seq x y z
N MET A 1 -12.92 1.76 -26.84
CA MET A 1 -11.46 1.63 -26.64
C MET A 1 -11.20 1.44 -25.14
N PRO A 2 -10.47 0.40 -24.71
CA PRO A 2 -10.13 0.22 -23.30
C PRO A 2 -9.31 1.42 -22.80
N LYS A 3 -9.62 1.95 -21.61
CA LYS A 3 -8.84 3.03 -21.00
C LYS A 3 -7.43 2.50 -20.73
N LYS A 4 -6.40 3.17 -21.25
CA LYS A 4 -5.00 2.85 -20.92
C LYS A 4 -4.81 2.99 -19.41
N HIS A 5 -4.21 1.98 -18.79
CA HIS A 5 -3.79 2.07 -17.39
C HIS A 5 -2.71 3.14 -17.27
N GLN A 6 -2.79 3.93 -16.20
CA GLN A 6 -1.76 4.90 -15.85
C GLN A 6 -0.87 4.27 -14.76
N PRO A 7 0.44 4.58 -14.75
CA PRO A 7 1.32 4.14 -13.69
C PRO A 7 0.86 4.74 -12.36
N ARG A 8 0.92 3.96 -11.27
CA ARG A 8 0.58 4.45 -9.93
C ARG A 8 1.84 4.56 -9.09
N TRP A 9 2.35 5.77 -8.99
CA TRP A 9 3.54 6.12 -8.21
C TRP A 9 3.22 6.45 -6.75
N GLY A 10 4.25 6.42 -5.90
CA GLY A 10 4.17 6.93 -4.52
C GLY A 10 3.39 6.05 -3.53
N TYR A 11 2.97 4.85 -3.92
CA TYR A 11 2.41 3.89 -2.98
C TYR A 11 3.45 3.51 -1.93
N ARG A 12 3.08 3.61 -0.66
CA ARG A 12 3.88 3.15 0.47
C ARG A 12 3.08 2.10 1.22
N SER A 13 3.57 0.86 1.24
CA SER A 13 3.02 -0.16 2.13
C SER A 13 3.12 0.31 3.56
N ARG A 14 2.07 0.13 4.33
CA ARG A 14 2.10 0.41 5.76
C ARG A 14 2.33 -0.90 6.53
N PRO A 15 3.10 -0.88 7.62
CA PRO A 15 3.16 -2.03 8.52
C PRO A 15 1.74 -2.50 8.85
N TRP A 16 1.53 -3.82 8.86
CA TRP A 16 0.23 -4.40 9.22
C TRP A 16 -0.15 -4.10 10.67
N PHE A 17 0.86 -3.90 11.51
CA PHE A 17 0.74 -3.53 12.91
C PHE A 17 1.64 -2.34 13.15
N VAL A 18 1.05 -1.24 13.63
CA VAL A 18 1.80 -0.08 14.13
C VAL A 18 1.71 -0.16 15.64
N GLU A 19 2.86 -0.29 16.31
CA GLU A 19 2.89 -0.49 17.77
C GLU A 19 2.34 0.72 18.54
N GLU A 20 2.51 1.93 18.00
CA GLU A 20 2.01 3.16 18.59
C GLU A 20 1.30 4.00 17.53
N ARG A 21 0.00 4.22 17.72
CA ARG A 21 -0.80 5.17 16.94
C ARG A 21 -1.83 5.85 17.83
N GLU A 22 -2.31 7.01 17.37
CA GLU A 22 -3.48 7.64 17.96
C GLU A 22 -4.72 6.74 17.79
N PRO A 23 -5.63 6.70 18.78
CA PRO A 23 -6.92 6.01 18.67
C PRO A 23 -7.70 6.49 17.43
N PHE A 24 -8.47 5.58 16.81
CA PHE A 24 -9.32 5.95 15.68
C PHE A 24 -10.58 6.68 16.12
N PHE A 25 -11.03 6.38 17.34
CA PHE A 25 -12.22 7.00 17.93
C PHE A 25 -11.82 7.88 19.11
N SER A 26 -12.39 9.08 19.18
CA SER A 26 -12.37 9.85 20.43
C SER A 26 -13.37 9.24 21.42
N ASP A 27 -13.14 9.50 22.71
CA ASP A 27 -14.06 9.05 23.77
C ASP A 27 -15.48 9.57 23.54
N ASP A 28 -15.64 10.84 23.12
CA ASP A 28 -16.94 11.43 22.82
C ASP A 28 -17.70 10.68 21.72
N VAL A 29 -16.99 10.25 20.66
CA VAL A 29 -17.60 9.50 19.55
C VAL A 29 -18.02 8.12 20.03
N LEU A 30 -17.18 7.44 20.82
CA LEU A 30 -17.51 6.15 21.41
C LEU A 30 -18.73 6.26 22.34
N ASP A 31 -18.76 7.28 23.21
CA ASP A 31 -19.88 7.53 24.12
C ASP A 31 -21.19 7.74 23.35
N GLN A 32 -21.16 8.54 22.29
CA GLN A 32 -22.31 8.77 21.42
C GLN A 32 -22.78 7.48 20.74
N LEU A 33 -21.87 6.67 20.21
CA LEU A 33 -22.21 5.39 19.60
C LEU A 33 -22.82 4.42 20.62
N LEU A 34 -22.20 4.28 21.80
CA LEU A 34 -22.68 3.38 22.84
C LEU A 34 -24.09 3.80 23.32
N ALA A 35 -24.31 5.09 23.55
CA ALA A 35 -25.60 5.62 23.96
C ALA A 35 -26.66 5.45 22.86
N LYS A 36 -26.35 5.84 21.61
CA LYS A 36 -27.27 5.79 20.47
C LYS A 36 -27.80 4.38 20.21
N TYR A 37 -26.96 3.36 20.39
CA TYR A 37 -27.32 1.96 20.13
C TYR A 37 -27.62 1.17 21.42
N ALA A 38 -27.86 1.87 22.52
CA ALA A 38 -28.22 1.31 23.83
C ALA A 38 -27.30 0.15 24.22
N ILE A 39 -25.99 0.33 24.09
CA ILE A 39 -25.00 -0.67 24.47
C ILE A 39 -24.91 -0.71 26.00
N PRO A 40 -25.04 -1.88 26.64
CA PRO A 40 -24.97 -1.96 28.10
C PRO A 40 -23.61 -1.52 28.64
N ASP A 41 -23.60 -0.73 29.72
CA ASP A 41 -22.36 -0.23 30.36
C ASP A 41 -21.39 -1.36 30.70
N ALA A 42 -21.90 -2.51 31.14
CA ALA A 42 -21.11 -3.70 31.45
C ALA A 42 -20.33 -4.27 30.24
N LEU A 43 -20.67 -3.87 29.01
CA LEU A 43 -20.00 -4.27 27.76
C LEU A 43 -19.24 -3.11 27.10
N ALA A 44 -19.31 -1.89 27.64
CA ALA A 44 -18.79 -0.68 27.00
C ALA A 44 -17.30 -0.82 26.63
N ASP A 45 -16.44 -1.14 27.60
CA ASP A 45 -14.98 -1.25 27.38
C ASP A 45 -14.63 -2.32 26.34
N ARG A 46 -15.35 -3.45 26.38
CA ARG A 46 -15.14 -4.54 25.42
C ARG A 46 -15.53 -4.12 24.01
N VAL A 47 -16.60 -3.34 23.86
CA VAL A 47 -17.04 -2.79 22.57
C VAL A 47 -16.06 -1.73 22.06
N ARG A 48 -15.58 -0.83 22.92
CA ARG A 48 -14.55 0.17 22.57
C ARG A 48 -13.28 -0.51 22.02
N ASN A 49 -12.75 -1.48 22.77
CA ASN A 49 -11.55 -2.22 22.36
C ASN A 49 -11.77 -2.97 21.03
N GLN A 50 -12.95 -3.58 20.85
CA GLN A 50 -13.26 -4.29 19.61
C GLN A 50 -13.42 -3.32 18.43
N LEU A 51 -14.00 -2.13 18.62
CA LEU A 51 -14.13 -1.11 17.59
C LEU A 51 -12.74 -0.62 17.13
N GLU A 52 -11.86 -0.28 18.07
CA GLU A 52 -10.48 0.13 17.77
C GLU A 52 -9.72 -0.94 16.98
N MET A 53 -9.74 -2.20 17.46
CA MET A 53 -9.09 -3.30 16.76
C MET A 53 -9.69 -3.53 15.36
N SER A 54 -11.01 -3.32 15.20
CA SER A 54 -11.67 -3.49 13.90
C SER A 54 -11.30 -2.37 12.92
N ALA A 55 -11.13 -1.14 13.42
CA ALA A 55 -10.68 0.00 12.64
C ALA A 55 -9.21 -0.15 12.22
N ASP A 56 -8.37 -0.69 13.11
CA ASP A 56 -7.00 -1.11 12.78
C ASP A 56 -6.95 -2.06 11.60
N ILE A 57 -7.68 -3.16 11.71
CA ILE A 57 -7.73 -4.18 10.65
C ILE A 57 -8.28 -3.55 9.37
N TYR A 58 -9.34 -2.75 9.46
CA TYR A 58 -9.89 -2.03 8.31
C TYR A 58 -8.82 -1.20 7.59
N HIS A 59 -8.09 -0.34 8.31
CA HIS A 59 -7.07 0.53 7.72
C HIS A 59 -5.87 -0.26 7.20
N ALA A 60 -5.44 -1.31 7.89
CA ALA A 60 -4.35 -2.16 7.44
C ALA A 60 -4.67 -2.79 6.07
N TYR A 61 -5.87 -3.35 5.92
CA TYR A 61 -6.32 -3.94 4.65
C TYR A 61 -6.60 -2.88 3.58
N ARG A 62 -7.24 -1.76 3.92
CA ARG A 62 -7.47 -0.67 2.96
C ARG A 62 -6.15 -0.15 2.40
N ASN A 63 -5.17 0.10 3.26
CA ASN A 63 -3.88 0.67 2.87
C ASN A 63 -2.95 -0.31 2.17
N ASN A 64 -3.06 -1.61 2.45
CA ASN A 64 -2.13 -2.61 1.90
C ASN A 64 -2.71 -3.45 0.76
N MET A 65 -4.04 -3.48 0.60
CA MET A 65 -4.71 -4.27 -0.42
C MET A 65 -5.58 -3.40 -1.33
N ASP A 66 -6.45 -2.57 -0.77
CA ASP A 66 -7.42 -1.81 -1.59
C ASP A 66 -6.76 -0.66 -2.36
N THR A 67 -5.76 -0.01 -1.75
CA THR A 67 -5.00 1.09 -2.36
C THR A 67 -3.70 0.64 -3.02
N ALA A 68 -3.33 -0.63 -2.91
CA ALA A 68 -2.14 -1.16 -3.55
C ALA A 68 -2.23 -1.09 -5.08
N PRO A 69 -1.14 -0.74 -5.77
CA PRO A 69 -1.10 -0.78 -7.23
C PRO A 69 -1.44 -2.18 -7.75
N ARG A 70 -2.35 -2.25 -8.70
CA ARG A 70 -2.72 -3.49 -9.38
C ARG A 70 -1.59 -3.99 -10.27
N PRO A 71 -1.57 -5.29 -10.64
CA PRO A 71 -0.54 -5.82 -11.53
C PRO A 71 -0.47 -5.06 -12.86
N ALA A 72 -1.60 -4.66 -13.46
CA ALA A 72 -1.61 -3.81 -14.65
C ALA A 72 -0.95 -2.43 -14.44
N GLU A 73 -1.17 -1.78 -13.29
CA GLU A 73 -0.57 -0.47 -12.98
C GLU A 73 0.93 -0.61 -12.70
N LYS A 74 1.34 -1.68 -12.00
CA LYS A 74 2.75 -2.03 -11.77
C LYS A 74 3.47 -2.30 -13.09
N ARG A 75 2.83 -3.00 -14.02
CA ARG A 75 3.36 -3.27 -15.36
C ARG A 75 3.65 -1.97 -16.10
N VAL A 76 2.67 -1.07 -16.19
CA VAL A 76 2.87 0.23 -16.86
C VAL A 76 4.00 1.03 -16.21
N ALA A 77 4.09 1.02 -14.87
CA ALA A 77 5.17 1.70 -14.14
C ALA A 77 6.55 1.11 -14.46
N LEU A 78 6.69 -0.21 -14.51
CA LEU A 78 7.97 -0.87 -14.85
C LEU A 78 8.34 -0.67 -16.33
N GLU A 79 7.37 -0.75 -17.24
CA GLU A 79 7.58 -0.43 -18.66
C GLU A 79 8.06 1.02 -18.83
N GLU A 80 7.49 1.96 -18.08
CA GLU A 80 7.93 3.35 -18.08
C GLU A 80 9.38 3.50 -17.58
N ILE A 81 9.77 2.83 -16.49
CA ILE A 81 11.16 2.84 -15.99
C ILE A 81 12.12 2.30 -17.05
N SER A 82 11.81 1.14 -17.65
CA SER A 82 12.65 0.53 -18.69
C SER A 82 12.85 1.48 -19.88
N ASN A 83 11.75 2.05 -20.37
CA ASN A 83 11.77 3.00 -21.50
C ASN A 83 12.53 4.29 -21.17
N LEU A 84 12.34 4.86 -19.98
CA LEU A 84 13.05 6.09 -19.57
C LEU A 84 14.55 5.85 -19.41
N ALA A 85 14.95 4.69 -18.87
CA ALA A 85 16.35 4.31 -18.74
C ALA A 85 17.02 4.16 -20.12
N ALA A 86 16.36 3.46 -21.05
CA ALA A 86 16.83 3.29 -22.42
C ALA A 86 16.95 4.62 -23.15
N ARG A 87 15.92 5.48 -23.06
CA ARG A 87 15.91 6.80 -23.71
C ARG A 87 16.98 7.73 -23.14
N LEU A 88 17.16 7.76 -21.82
CA LEU A 88 18.21 8.59 -21.21
C LEU A 88 19.60 8.13 -21.66
N ARG A 89 19.82 6.81 -21.74
CA ARG A 89 21.07 6.27 -22.27
C ARG A 89 21.30 6.70 -23.72
N GLU A 90 20.31 6.54 -24.58
CA GLU A 90 20.37 6.97 -25.98
C GLU A 90 20.71 8.45 -26.09
N CYS A 91 20.06 9.32 -25.30
CA CYS A 91 20.40 10.74 -25.24
C CYS A 91 21.85 11.00 -24.79
N LEU A 92 22.42 10.21 -23.88
CA LEU A 92 23.82 10.34 -23.45
C LEU A 92 24.81 9.78 -24.46
N ASP A 93 24.37 8.88 -25.35
CA ASP A 93 25.18 8.31 -26.43
C ASP A 93 25.16 9.19 -27.68
N GLU A 94 24.07 9.95 -27.90
CA GLU A 94 23.87 10.87 -29.04
C GLU A 94 24.16 12.35 -28.72
N ILE A 95 24.51 12.68 -27.48
CA ILE A 95 24.83 14.05 -27.08
C ILE A 95 25.97 14.61 -27.93
N ASP A 96 25.82 15.82 -28.46
CA ASP A 96 26.87 16.46 -29.25
C ASP A 96 28.12 16.75 -28.39
N ASP A 97 29.29 16.83 -29.04
CA ASP A 97 30.57 17.00 -28.35
C ASP A 97 30.61 18.22 -27.41
N PHE A 98 29.96 19.33 -27.80
CA PHE A 98 29.99 20.56 -27.02
C PHE A 98 29.10 20.45 -25.77
N THR A 99 27.85 20.02 -25.94
CA THR A 99 26.93 19.81 -24.80
C THR A 99 27.44 18.70 -23.89
N GLY A 100 28.01 17.63 -24.46
CA GLY A 100 28.62 16.52 -23.73
C GLY A 100 29.81 16.97 -22.88
N ALA A 101 30.72 17.77 -23.44
CA ALA A 101 31.85 18.31 -22.68
C ALA A 101 31.38 19.16 -21.48
N MET A 102 30.32 19.95 -21.65
CA MET A 102 29.73 20.75 -20.56
C MET A 102 29.04 19.87 -19.51
N PHE A 103 28.25 18.89 -19.93
CA PHE A 103 27.54 17.98 -19.04
C PHE A 103 28.52 17.14 -18.20
N TRP A 104 29.59 16.63 -18.81
CA TRP A 104 30.59 15.78 -18.16
C TRP A 104 31.73 16.57 -17.48
N ALA A 105 31.70 17.91 -17.48
CA ALA A 105 32.75 18.71 -16.87
C ALA A 105 32.95 18.41 -15.36
N SER A 106 31.89 18.03 -14.66
CA SER A 106 31.93 17.61 -13.25
C SER A 106 32.73 16.32 -13.02
N GLU A 107 32.91 15.47 -14.04
CA GLU A 107 33.72 14.24 -13.94
C GLU A 107 35.20 14.56 -13.66
N ILE A 108 35.70 15.70 -14.14
CA ILE A 108 37.05 16.18 -13.83
C ILE A 108 37.17 16.47 -12.34
N GLN A 109 36.17 17.14 -11.75
CA GLN A 109 36.14 17.46 -10.32
C GLN A 109 36.00 16.20 -9.47
N THR A 110 35.16 15.24 -9.88
CA THR A 110 35.04 13.93 -9.25
C THR A 110 36.38 13.18 -9.27
N THR A 111 37.08 13.20 -10.41
CA THR A 111 38.39 12.55 -10.55
C THR A 111 39.45 13.23 -9.65
N GLN A 112 39.46 14.55 -9.59
CA GLN A 112 40.34 15.29 -8.68
C GLN A 112 40.04 14.98 -7.22
N ALA A 113 38.76 14.96 -6.82
CA ALA A 113 38.37 14.56 -5.47
C ALA A 113 38.82 13.13 -5.15
N ALA A 114 38.61 12.19 -6.09
CA ALA A 114 39.01 10.80 -5.92
C ALA A 114 40.54 10.63 -5.82
N LEU A 115 41.35 11.41 -6.53
CA LEU A 115 42.80 11.20 -6.57
C LEU A 115 43.61 12.10 -5.63
N LEU A 116 43.10 13.29 -5.30
CA LEU A 116 43.87 14.34 -4.62
C LEU A 116 43.35 14.67 -3.23
N THR A 117 42.18 14.14 -2.85
CA THR A 117 41.54 14.46 -1.58
C THR A 117 41.11 13.18 -0.87
N ASP A 118 40.95 13.23 0.45
CA ASP A 118 40.39 12.12 1.24
C ASP A 118 38.84 12.16 1.27
N ALA A 119 38.20 12.77 0.28
CA ALA A 119 36.75 12.84 0.21
C ALA A 119 36.12 11.45 0.00
N GLU A 120 35.08 11.13 0.78
CA GLU A 120 34.25 9.93 0.61
C GLU A 120 33.08 10.17 -0.36
N THR A 121 32.66 11.43 -0.52
CA THR A 121 31.60 11.85 -1.41
C THR A 121 31.93 13.18 -2.08
N THR A 122 31.49 13.34 -3.33
CA THR A 122 31.61 14.61 -4.08
C THR A 122 30.39 15.51 -3.86
N GLU A 123 30.49 16.79 -4.22
CA GLU A 123 29.34 17.72 -4.18
C GLU A 123 28.19 17.30 -5.12
N PHE A 124 28.48 16.45 -6.11
CA PHE A 124 27.49 15.87 -7.03
C PHE A 124 26.90 14.55 -6.53
N GLY A 125 27.31 14.07 -5.36
CA GLY A 125 26.81 12.83 -4.74
C GLY A 125 27.51 11.54 -5.17
N HIS A 126 28.56 11.59 -6.00
CA HIS A 126 29.37 10.40 -6.32
C HIS A 126 30.05 9.88 -5.06
N GLN A 127 29.97 8.57 -4.82
CA GLN A 127 30.69 7.90 -3.75
C GLN A 127 32.11 7.52 -4.21
N ILE A 128 33.09 7.74 -3.33
CA ILE A 128 34.49 7.37 -3.52
C ILE A 128 34.85 6.31 -2.49
N SER A 129 35.19 5.11 -2.96
CA SER A 129 35.59 3.99 -2.10
C SER A 129 37.10 3.79 -2.19
N ARG A 130 37.76 3.66 -1.03
CA ARG A 130 39.21 3.43 -0.93
C ARG A 130 39.48 2.12 -0.22
N HIS A 131 40.29 1.27 -0.82
CA HIS A 131 40.70 0.02 -0.23
C HIS A 131 42.22 -0.05 -0.18
N LYS A 132 42.77 -0.06 1.03
CA LYS A 132 44.19 -0.26 1.27
C LYS A 132 44.49 -1.75 1.31
N SER A 133 45.41 -2.17 0.47
CA SER A 133 45.95 -3.53 0.44
C SER A 133 47.03 -3.68 1.52
N SER A 134 47.35 -4.93 1.87
CA SER A 134 48.37 -5.26 2.88
C SER A 134 49.79 -4.85 2.49
N ASP A 135 50.05 -4.65 1.20
CA ASP A 135 51.32 -4.15 0.68
C ASP A 135 51.44 -2.62 0.72
N GLY A 136 50.42 -1.93 1.25
CA GLY A 136 50.37 -0.48 1.33
C GLY A 136 49.88 0.20 0.05
N SER A 137 49.55 -0.55 -1.01
CA SER A 137 48.87 0.01 -2.18
C SER A 137 47.43 0.40 -1.84
N GLU A 138 46.93 1.44 -2.49
CA GLU A 138 45.54 1.87 -2.36
C GLU A 138 44.83 1.77 -3.71
N VAL A 139 43.66 1.12 -3.71
CA VAL A 139 42.76 1.07 -4.85
C VAL A 139 41.60 2.01 -4.59
N ILE A 140 41.39 2.94 -5.51
CA ILE A 140 40.37 3.97 -5.42
C ILE A 140 39.31 3.69 -6.49
N TRP A 141 38.05 3.61 -6.08
CA TRP A 141 36.90 3.39 -6.95
C TRP A 141 35.95 4.58 -6.87
N TRP A 142 35.48 5.02 -8.03
CA TRP A 142 34.42 6.02 -8.15
C TRP A 142 33.56 5.74 -9.37
N GLU A 143 32.37 6.33 -9.40
CA GLU A 143 31.46 6.24 -10.52
C GLU A 143 31.92 7.21 -11.63
N ASN A 144 32.22 6.66 -12.81
CA ASN A 144 32.57 7.44 -14.01
C ASN A 144 31.44 7.36 -15.06
N ARG A 145 31.58 8.07 -16.17
CA ARG A 145 30.55 8.11 -17.24
C ARG A 145 30.14 6.72 -17.74
N ASP A 146 31.07 5.78 -17.84
CA ASP A 146 30.80 4.42 -18.35
C ASP A 146 30.09 3.58 -17.28
N VAL A 147 30.38 3.82 -16.00
CA VAL A 147 29.60 3.26 -14.88
C VAL A 147 28.17 3.78 -14.94
N LEU A 148 27.95 5.10 -15.10
CA LEU A 148 26.61 5.68 -15.17
C LEU A 148 25.79 5.13 -16.34
N ARG A 149 26.39 5.01 -17.53
CA ARG A 149 25.76 4.35 -18.68
C ARG A 149 25.38 2.90 -18.37
N ARG A 150 26.29 2.12 -17.78
CA ARG A 150 25.99 0.74 -17.35
C ARG A 150 24.91 0.69 -16.29
N SER A 151 24.84 1.65 -15.38
CA SER A 151 23.78 1.74 -14.37
C SER A 151 22.41 1.91 -15.00
N LEU A 152 22.28 2.72 -16.07
CA LEU A 152 21.02 2.84 -16.81
C LEU A 152 20.60 1.51 -17.45
N ASP A 153 21.55 0.76 -18.03
CA ASP A 153 21.28 -0.59 -18.55
C ASP A 153 20.82 -1.56 -17.47
N VAL A 154 21.46 -1.52 -16.31
CA VAL A 154 21.09 -2.37 -15.17
C VAL A 154 19.68 -2.03 -14.68
N ILE A 155 19.34 -0.73 -14.56
CA ILE A 155 18.00 -0.28 -14.15
C ILE A 155 16.94 -0.77 -15.15
N GLY A 156 17.18 -0.60 -16.45
CA GLY A 156 16.27 -1.10 -17.49
C GLY A 156 16.06 -2.62 -17.40
N ARG A 157 17.16 -3.39 -17.30
CA ARG A 157 17.09 -4.85 -17.15
C ARG A 157 16.41 -5.31 -15.87
N TYR A 158 16.56 -4.57 -14.76
CA TYR A 158 15.84 -4.87 -13.52
C TYR A 158 14.33 -4.66 -13.69
N ALA A 159 13.92 -3.62 -14.41
CA ALA A 159 12.51 -3.39 -14.72
C ALA A 159 11.94 -4.51 -15.61
N ASP A 160 12.67 -4.91 -16.66
CA ASP A 160 12.29 -6.02 -17.55
C ASP A 160 12.19 -7.35 -16.78
N ALA A 161 13.19 -7.67 -15.96
CA ALA A 161 13.18 -8.88 -15.13
C ALA A 161 12.04 -8.87 -14.10
N ALA A 162 11.62 -7.69 -13.61
CA ALA A 162 10.48 -7.56 -12.72
C ALA A 162 9.15 -7.74 -13.48
N LEU A 163 9.06 -7.27 -14.73
CA LEU A 163 7.88 -7.47 -15.60
C LEU A 163 7.59 -8.96 -15.85
N ASP A 164 8.63 -9.76 -16.07
CA ASP A 164 8.52 -11.22 -16.27
C ASP A 164 7.98 -11.96 -15.04
N ARG A 165 8.18 -11.39 -13.85
CA ARG A 165 7.72 -11.95 -12.57
C ARG A 165 6.34 -11.48 -12.15
N LEU A 166 5.77 -10.47 -12.83
CA LEU A 166 4.45 -9.97 -12.46
C LEU A 166 3.37 -11.00 -12.78
N PRO A 167 2.42 -11.25 -11.85
CA PRO A 167 1.30 -12.11 -12.12
C PRO A 167 0.43 -11.52 -13.24
N THR A 168 -0.24 -12.39 -14.00
CA THR A 168 -1.22 -11.96 -14.99
C THR A 168 -2.41 -11.32 -14.27
N ASP A 169 -2.75 -10.10 -14.65
CA ASP A 169 -3.98 -9.44 -14.17
C ASP A 169 -5.18 -10.06 -14.90
N GLN A 170 -5.98 -10.84 -14.17
CA GLN A 170 -7.24 -11.38 -14.69
C GLN A 170 -8.29 -10.28 -14.94
N GLY A 171 -8.04 -9.06 -14.45
CA GLY A 171 -9.01 -7.98 -14.44
C GLY A 171 -10.12 -8.23 -13.41
N GLY A 172 -10.94 -7.20 -13.20
CA GLY A 172 -12.09 -7.29 -12.31
C GLY A 172 -12.24 -6.09 -11.37
N PRO A 173 -13.40 -6.02 -10.68
CA PRO A 173 -13.63 -4.99 -9.68
C PRO A 173 -12.66 -5.13 -8.50
N THR A 174 -12.22 -4.01 -7.92
CA THR A 174 -11.34 -4.05 -6.73
C THR A 174 -12.11 -4.76 -5.64
N GLN A 175 -11.52 -5.81 -5.06
CA GLN A 175 -12.06 -6.35 -3.82
C GLN A 175 -11.78 -5.34 -2.72
N LEU A 176 -12.83 -4.84 -2.09
CA LEU A 176 -12.72 -3.88 -0.98
C LEU A 176 -12.50 -4.69 0.30
N GLU A 177 -11.28 -5.21 0.45
CA GLU A 177 -10.89 -6.11 1.52
C GLU A 177 -10.97 -5.44 2.88
N GLY A 178 -10.64 -4.14 2.97
CA GLY A 178 -10.85 -3.36 4.20
C GLY A 178 -12.31 -3.44 4.65
N LEU A 179 -13.25 -3.12 3.75
CA LEU A 179 -14.69 -3.20 4.07
C LEU A 179 -15.16 -4.63 4.37
N ARG A 180 -14.56 -5.64 3.72
CA ARG A 180 -14.87 -7.04 4.00
C ARG A 180 -14.49 -7.41 5.44
N MET A 181 -13.28 -7.02 5.87
CA MET A 181 -12.80 -7.26 7.24
C MET A 181 -13.64 -6.49 8.25
N TRP A 182 -13.93 -5.21 7.99
CA TRP A 182 -14.81 -4.41 8.83
C TRP A 182 -16.16 -5.09 9.04
N ALA A 183 -16.84 -5.47 7.96
CA ALA A 183 -18.14 -6.12 8.03
C ALA A 183 -18.11 -7.45 8.79
N ALA A 184 -17.05 -8.24 8.64
CA ALA A 184 -16.87 -9.49 9.38
C ALA A 184 -16.68 -9.24 10.88
N ASN A 185 -15.83 -8.29 11.25
CA ASN A 185 -15.56 -7.94 12.64
C ASN A 185 -16.78 -7.32 13.32
N MET A 186 -17.52 -6.44 12.63
CA MET A 186 -18.74 -5.85 13.18
C MET A 186 -19.83 -6.90 13.42
N ARG A 187 -19.96 -7.88 12.53
CA ARG A 187 -20.88 -9.00 12.76
C ARG A 187 -20.48 -9.81 13.99
N ASN A 188 -19.19 -10.10 14.16
CA ASN A 188 -18.68 -10.80 15.34
C ASN A 188 -18.95 -10.00 16.63
N LEU A 189 -18.70 -8.68 16.61
CA LEU A 189 -19.04 -7.79 17.72
C LEU A 189 -20.53 -7.90 18.06
N TRP A 190 -21.40 -7.80 17.06
CA TRP A 190 -22.85 -7.79 17.29
C TRP A 190 -23.41 -9.13 17.78
N GLU A 191 -23.01 -10.23 17.16
CA GLU A 191 -23.53 -11.57 17.48
C GLU A 191 -22.90 -12.13 18.76
N ASN A 192 -21.59 -11.94 18.97
CA ASN A 192 -20.85 -12.66 20.02
C ASN A 192 -20.52 -11.80 21.24
N ILE A 193 -20.44 -10.47 21.10
CA ILE A 193 -20.22 -9.56 22.25
C ILE A 193 -21.54 -9.02 22.74
N LEU A 194 -22.38 -8.50 21.83
CA LEU A 194 -23.67 -7.93 22.22
C LEU A 194 -24.78 -8.99 22.34
N CYS A 195 -24.55 -10.23 21.87
CA CYS A 195 -25.55 -11.30 21.84
C CYS A 195 -26.85 -10.88 21.12
N ARG A 196 -26.74 -9.98 20.12
CA ARG A 196 -27.87 -9.47 19.35
C ARG A 196 -27.90 -10.12 17.97
N ARG A 197 -29.10 -10.27 17.40
CA ARG A 197 -29.24 -10.75 16.02
C ARG A 197 -28.66 -9.70 15.06
N PHE A 198 -27.77 -10.14 14.16
CA PHE A 198 -27.24 -9.27 13.11
C PHE A 198 -28.15 -9.27 11.88
N THR A 199 -28.87 -8.17 11.67
CA THR A 199 -29.71 -7.94 10.50
C THR A 199 -29.17 -6.79 9.67
N VAL A 200 -29.35 -6.87 8.36
CA VAL A 200 -28.87 -5.86 7.41
C VAL A 200 -30.05 -5.47 6.52
N ASP A 201 -30.85 -4.55 7.04
CA ASP A 201 -32.03 -4.00 6.37
C ASP A 201 -31.74 -2.54 5.99
N TYR A 202 -32.25 -2.10 4.84
CA TYR A 202 -31.97 -0.78 4.30
C TYR A 202 -33.09 -0.30 3.36
N GLU A 203 -33.28 1.02 3.30
CA GLU A 203 -34.18 1.69 2.36
C GLU A 203 -33.34 2.62 1.48
N GLY A 204 -33.21 2.29 0.20
CA GLY A 204 -32.30 3.01 -0.70
C GLY A 204 -30.83 2.85 -0.28
N SER A 205 -30.20 3.94 0.18
CA SER A 205 -28.82 3.95 0.71
C SER A 205 -28.75 3.90 2.23
N ASP A 206 -29.89 3.97 2.91
CA ASP A 206 -29.93 4.29 4.33
C ASP A 206 -30.18 3.01 5.14
N PRO A 207 -29.35 2.72 6.15
CA PRO A 207 -29.51 1.54 6.97
C PRO A 207 -30.76 1.68 7.86
N VAL A 208 -31.63 0.68 7.84
CA VAL A 208 -32.86 0.63 8.64
C VAL A 208 -32.66 -0.20 9.90
N SER A 209 -31.83 -1.25 9.85
CA SER A 209 -31.53 -2.06 11.03
C SER A 209 -30.46 -1.41 11.91
N ASP A 210 -30.64 -1.48 13.23
CA ASP A 210 -29.68 -0.96 14.23
C ASP A 210 -28.25 -1.44 13.97
N ALA A 211 -28.07 -2.72 13.63
CA ALA A 211 -26.77 -3.30 13.35
C ALA A 211 -26.12 -2.66 12.12
N ALA A 212 -26.88 -2.45 11.04
CA ALA A 212 -26.36 -1.83 9.83
C ALA A 212 -26.04 -0.34 10.06
N ALA A 213 -26.91 0.37 10.79
CA ALA A 213 -26.71 1.77 11.12
C ALA A 213 -25.47 1.94 12.00
N PHE A 214 -25.30 1.11 13.04
CA PHE A 214 -24.10 1.13 13.89
C PHE A 214 -22.82 0.93 13.07
N CYS A 215 -22.81 -0.05 12.16
CA CYS A 215 -21.65 -0.34 11.33
C CYS A 215 -21.29 0.82 10.39
N VAL A 216 -22.29 1.55 9.90
CA VAL A 216 -22.11 2.71 9.01
C VAL A 216 -21.59 3.89 9.82
N ASP A 217 -22.28 4.25 10.91
CA ASP A 217 -21.90 5.38 11.76
C ASP A 217 -20.49 5.22 12.31
N ALA A 218 -20.18 4.05 12.88
CA ALA A 218 -18.86 3.78 13.43
C ALA A 218 -17.76 3.86 12.37
N LEU A 219 -17.99 3.34 11.15
CA LEU A 219 -16.96 3.44 10.10
C LEU A 219 -16.81 4.86 9.58
N GLN A 220 -17.89 5.62 9.47
CA GLN A 220 -17.84 6.99 8.97
C GLN A 220 -17.18 7.95 9.97
N SER A 221 -17.19 7.64 11.26
CA SER A 221 -16.37 8.36 12.25
C SER A 221 -14.86 8.16 12.03
N VAL A 222 -14.47 7.03 11.44
CA VAL A 222 -13.06 6.67 11.18
C VAL A 222 -12.62 7.09 9.77
N ASP A 223 -13.50 6.91 8.78
CA ASP A 223 -13.23 7.18 7.36
C ASP A 223 -14.47 7.85 6.71
N PRO A 224 -14.57 9.19 6.82
CA PRO A 224 -15.75 9.94 6.36
C PRO A 224 -16.01 9.81 4.85
N ASP A 225 -15.00 9.46 4.05
CA ASP A 225 -15.11 9.31 2.60
C ASP A 225 -15.82 8.01 2.19
N VAL A 226 -16.00 7.07 3.12
CA VAL A 226 -16.71 5.81 2.84
C VAL A 226 -18.21 6.07 2.71
N ARG A 227 -18.73 5.74 1.53
CA ARG A 227 -20.18 5.77 1.27
C ARG A 227 -20.90 4.65 2.04
N SER A 228 -22.02 4.99 2.68
CA SER A 228 -22.88 4.04 3.42
C SER A 228 -23.28 2.83 2.58
N SER A 229 -23.58 3.04 1.29
CA SER A 229 -23.95 1.97 0.36
C SER A 229 -22.84 0.92 0.14
N SER A 230 -21.57 1.32 0.21
CA SER A 230 -20.42 0.41 0.13
C SER A 230 -20.34 -0.47 1.38
N VAL A 231 -20.56 0.13 2.56
CA VAL A 231 -20.60 -0.60 3.84
C VAL A 231 -21.73 -1.62 3.84
N ILE A 232 -22.96 -1.19 3.50
CA ILE A 232 -24.13 -2.06 3.41
C ILE A 232 -23.88 -3.22 2.44
N THR A 233 -23.27 -2.95 1.29
CA THR A 233 -22.94 -4.00 0.32
C THR A 233 -21.97 -5.04 0.91
N ALA A 234 -20.96 -4.60 1.66
CA ALA A 234 -20.03 -5.49 2.35
C ALA A 234 -20.74 -6.32 3.44
N LEU A 235 -21.58 -5.69 4.28
CA LEU A 235 -22.37 -6.35 5.32
C LEU A 235 -23.27 -7.45 4.74
N ARG A 236 -23.96 -7.17 3.63
CA ARG A 236 -24.81 -8.15 2.94
C ARG A 236 -24.01 -9.35 2.43
N LYS A 237 -22.83 -9.12 1.85
CA LYS A 237 -21.95 -10.18 1.38
C LYS A 237 -21.52 -11.08 2.55
N THR A 238 -21.16 -10.48 3.69
CA THR A 238 -20.78 -11.21 4.91
C THR A 238 -21.92 -12.09 5.43
N VAL A 239 -23.14 -11.54 5.54
CA VAL A 239 -24.32 -12.32 5.97
C VAL A 239 -24.63 -13.46 5.01
N LYS A 240 -24.56 -13.20 3.69
CA LYS A 240 -24.79 -14.22 2.66
C LYS A 240 -23.76 -15.35 2.72
N ALA A 241 -22.48 -15.03 2.93
CA ALA A 241 -21.41 -16.02 3.06
C ALA A 241 -21.62 -16.92 4.28
N ALA A 242 -22.01 -16.35 5.42
CA ALA A 242 -22.26 -17.10 6.64
C ALA A 242 -23.43 -18.09 6.53
N ARG A 243 -24.53 -17.69 5.87
CA ARG A 243 -25.67 -18.58 5.60
C ARG A 243 -25.28 -19.78 4.74
N ARG A 244 -24.38 -19.59 3.77
CA ARG A 244 -23.88 -20.69 2.93
C ARG A 244 -23.04 -21.68 3.74
N GLY A 245 -22.15 -21.17 4.60
CA GLY A 245 -21.33 -22.01 5.49
C GLY A 245 -22.15 -22.90 6.42
N SER A 246 -23.27 -22.39 6.95
CA SER A 246 -24.16 -23.17 7.82
C SER A 246 -24.99 -24.24 7.10
N SER A 247 -25.12 -24.17 5.77
CA SER A 247 -25.94 -25.09 4.97
C SER A 247 -25.17 -26.27 4.36
N GLY A 248 -23.84 -26.20 4.37
CA GLY A 248 -23.00 -27.32 3.99
C GLY A 248 -23.08 -28.40 5.07
N LYS A 249 -23.93 -29.42 4.88
CA LYS A 249 -23.83 -30.69 5.61
C LYS A 249 -22.36 -31.08 5.66
N MET A 250 -21.77 -31.14 6.86
CA MET A 250 -20.48 -31.80 7.03
C MET A 250 -20.62 -33.19 6.42
N PRO A 251 -19.78 -33.59 5.46
CA PRO A 251 -19.79 -34.95 4.97
C PRO A 251 -19.60 -35.86 6.18
N SER A 252 -20.61 -36.69 6.47
CA SER A 252 -20.50 -37.68 7.53
C SER A 252 -19.31 -38.56 7.18
N GLN A 253 -18.25 -38.46 7.98
CA GLN A 253 -17.16 -39.42 7.93
C GLN A 253 -17.75 -40.74 8.42
N ASN A 254 -18.08 -41.62 7.48
CA ASN A 254 -18.26 -43.05 7.71
C ASN A 254 -16.91 -43.74 7.55
#